data_AF-Q125K2-F1
#
_entry.id   AF-Q125K2-F1
#
_cell.length_a   1.000
_cell.length_b   1.000
_cell.length_c   1.000
_cell.angle_alpha   90.00
_cell.angle_beta   90.00
_cell.angle_gamma   90.00
#
_symmetry.space_group_name_H-M   'P 1'
#
loop_
_entity.id
_entity.type
_entity.pdbx_description
1 polymer ?
#
loop_
_entity_poly.entity_id
_entity_poly.type
_entity_poly.pdbx_seq_one_letter_code
_entity_poly.pdbx_strand_id
1 'polypeptide(L)'
;MSPKAHLSTMPTQPSAPPASGSSVSLHDARPFFEKALQFGVQNGIINQHKLDAICEDAPKGMVQIARHFGSEFLRPELEKARDRMVNLVSLYLESTSGGDLRKAAESLRDHSFLSRSKGGSDMLKALLALPESTSFDTNPGSDSLDGQAPSSVFAAWTLKSLDDYQAELARRSPVKQQKDAAIWLAEQLGLDVAELEEAHTHAEAVIRTALLVLSATQHAEMPDWVAFEKMVAALRKRYGLAKTSATALAKKAGAGADKGSARSLTLPIVLPQNLPDEFRAVVELVRQSVVADLPRILDASLPARALFAKDSDHRTPPLFGRYFWLEDMASEIDHHDRSVSKAWDKATGGNSDDGSLLTLFLCVAAGAPPKTLLSEKAAAALIRKNQKAGAKPGFDPALAHQYILENAPAQYQDDYARLWTDFVDEAQHLLQSDSVFAQADALALLRRECNVKQ
;
A
#
# COMPACT_ATOMS: atom_id res chain seq x y z
N MET A 1 60.09 -61.89 -53.78
CA MET A 1 58.89 -61.79 -52.92
C MET A 1 59.32 -61.20 -51.58
N SER A 2 58.54 -60.21 -51.13
CA SER A 2 58.51 -59.60 -49.79
C SER A 2 59.70 -58.73 -49.35
N PRO A 3 59.45 -57.44 -49.06
CA PRO A 3 60.34 -56.64 -48.24
C PRO A 3 59.81 -56.49 -46.80
N LYS A 4 60.74 -56.56 -45.85
CA LYS A 4 60.60 -56.03 -44.49
C LYS A 4 61.89 -55.31 -44.17
N ALA A 5 61.81 -54.09 -43.67
CA ALA A 5 62.90 -53.49 -42.92
C ALA A 5 62.32 -52.54 -41.86
N HIS A 6 62.77 -52.75 -40.63
CA HIS A 6 62.40 -52.02 -39.42
C HIS A 6 63.36 -50.84 -39.16
N LEU A 7 62.74 -49.77 -38.64
CA LEU A 7 63.22 -48.62 -37.87
C LEU A 7 64.69 -48.49 -37.42
N SER A 8 65.19 -47.25 -37.52
CA SER A 8 65.86 -46.56 -36.40
C SER A 8 65.71 -45.02 -36.51
N THR A 9 65.63 -44.37 -35.35
CA THR A 9 65.16 -43.01 -34.98
C THR A 9 66.15 -41.84 -35.22
N MET A 10 65.61 -40.61 -35.40
CA MET A 10 66.26 -39.29 -35.16
C MET A 10 65.18 -38.20 -34.87
N PRO A 11 65.53 -37.07 -34.20
CA PRO A 11 64.65 -36.40 -33.23
C PRO A 11 63.91 -35.13 -33.72
N THR A 12 62.94 -34.75 -32.89
CA THR A 12 61.91 -33.70 -32.92
C THR A 12 62.41 -32.26 -33.08
N GLN A 13 61.71 -31.46 -33.91
CA GLN A 13 61.62 -29.99 -33.81
C GLN A 13 60.16 -29.51 -34.04
N PRO A 14 59.78 -28.34 -33.47
CA PRO A 14 58.43 -28.11 -32.98
C PRO A 14 57.50 -27.37 -33.96
N SER A 15 56.21 -27.71 -33.83
CA SER A 15 55.05 -27.12 -34.48
C SER A 15 54.84 -25.64 -34.11
N ALA A 16 54.76 -24.77 -35.11
CA ALA A 16 54.19 -23.43 -34.97
C ALA A 16 52.64 -23.51 -34.97
N PRO A 17 51.94 -22.90 -34.01
CA PRO A 17 50.48 -22.80 -34.03
C PRO A 17 50.02 -21.64 -34.93
N PRO A 18 48.79 -21.71 -35.47
CA PRO A 18 48.23 -20.67 -36.34
C PRO A 18 47.92 -19.41 -35.55
N ALA A 19 48.27 -18.25 -36.12
CA ALA A 19 47.89 -16.95 -35.60
C ALA A 19 46.37 -16.83 -35.59
N SER A 20 45.78 -16.86 -34.40
CA SER A 20 44.38 -16.51 -34.18
C SER A 20 44.29 -14.99 -34.22
N GLY A 21 43.71 -14.45 -35.29
CA GLY A 21 43.39 -13.03 -35.40
C GLY A 21 42.36 -12.64 -34.36
N SER A 22 42.82 -12.09 -33.23
CA SER A 22 41.96 -11.37 -32.31
C SER A 22 41.44 -10.11 -33.01
N SER A 23 40.20 -10.15 -33.51
CA SER A 23 39.48 -8.96 -33.96
C SER A 23 39.23 -8.07 -32.74
N VAL A 24 40.19 -7.20 -32.43
CA VAL A 24 39.96 -6.10 -31.50
C VAL A 24 38.96 -5.18 -32.18
N SER A 25 37.70 -5.25 -31.75
CA SER A 25 36.69 -4.28 -32.13
C SER A 25 37.16 -2.94 -31.57
N LEU A 26 37.75 -2.10 -32.42
CA LEU A 26 38.17 -0.75 -32.08
C LEU A 26 36.90 0.03 -31.71
N HIS A 27 36.62 0.14 -30.41
CA HIS A 27 35.55 0.98 -29.91
C HIS A 27 35.91 2.44 -30.21
N ASP A 28 35.22 3.02 -31.18
CA ASP A 28 35.32 4.44 -31.48
C ASP A 28 34.73 5.23 -30.28
N ALA A 29 35.61 5.89 -29.52
CA ALA A 29 35.26 6.61 -28.30
C ALA A 29 34.64 8.00 -28.56
N ARG A 30 34.51 8.42 -29.83
CA ARG A 30 33.98 9.74 -30.17
C ARG A 30 32.49 9.87 -29.83
N PRO A 31 32.03 11.08 -29.48
CA PRO A 31 30.60 11.36 -29.31
C PRO A 31 29.82 10.99 -30.58
N PHE A 32 28.58 10.53 -30.41
CA PHE A 32 27.76 10.07 -31.53
C PHE A 32 27.52 11.16 -32.58
N PHE A 33 27.40 12.43 -32.17
CA PHE A 33 27.35 13.57 -33.09
C PHE A 33 28.56 13.62 -34.03
N GLU A 34 29.77 13.44 -33.51
CA GLU A 34 30.99 13.50 -34.31
C GLU A 34 31.05 12.35 -35.33
N LYS A 35 30.64 11.15 -34.90
CA LYS A 35 30.53 9.98 -35.78
C LYS A 35 29.54 10.23 -36.93
N ALA A 36 28.35 10.75 -36.60
CA ALA A 36 27.31 11.06 -37.58
C ALA A 36 27.73 12.18 -38.54
N LEU A 37 28.39 13.23 -38.04
CA LEU A 37 28.92 14.33 -38.85
C LEU A 37 29.98 13.82 -39.84
N GLN A 38 30.95 13.04 -39.36
CA GLN A 38 32.00 12.48 -40.21
C GLN A 38 31.42 11.54 -41.27
N PHE A 39 30.51 10.65 -40.88
CA PHE A 39 29.81 9.76 -41.82
C PHE A 39 29.06 10.56 -42.88
N GLY A 40 28.33 11.61 -42.47
CA GLY A 40 27.57 12.47 -43.35
C GLY A 40 28.44 13.19 -44.39
N VAL A 41 29.61 13.69 -43.99
CA VAL A 41 30.57 14.32 -44.92
C VAL A 41 31.17 13.30 -45.87
N GLN A 42 31.63 12.15 -45.37
CA GLN A 42 32.25 11.10 -46.20
C GLN A 42 31.29 10.53 -47.25
N ASN A 43 29.99 10.49 -46.96
CA ASN A 43 28.97 9.96 -47.86
C ASN A 43 28.23 11.04 -48.66
N GLY A 44 28.67 12.30 -48.60
CA GLY A 44 28.06 13.42 -49.34
C GLY A 44 26.64 13.79 -48.89
N ILE A 45 26.21 13.35 -47.71
CA ILE A 45 24.91 13.71 -47.10
C ILE A 45 24.97 15.14 -46.54
N ILE A 46 26.12 15.51 -45.95
CA ILE A 46 26.38 16.83 -45.38
C ILE A 46 27.37 17.56 -46.29
N ASN A 47 26.93 18.66 -46.89
CA ASN A 47 27.75 19.51 -47.75
C ASN A 47 28.41 20.67 -46.97
N GLN A 48 29.29 21.42 -47.64
CA GLN A 48 30.01 22.54 -47.03
C GLN A 48 29.07 23.61 -46.47
N HIS A 49 28.02 23.99 -47.22
CA HIS A 49 27.01 24.94 -46.76
C HIS A 49 26.39 24.51 -45.42
N LYS A 50 26.14 23.21 -45.23
CA LYS A 50 25.60 22.71 -43.98
C LYS A 50 26.61 22.75 -42.84
N LEU A 51 27.88 22.49 -43.11
CA LEU A 51 28.96 22.65 -42.11
C LEU A 51 29.07 24.11 -41.67
N ASP A 52 29.03 25.04 -42.62
CA ASP A 52 29.08 26.49 -42.33
C ASP A 52 27.90 26.91 -41.44
N ALA A 53 26.69 26.43 -41.74
CA ALA A 53 25.51 26.67 -40.91
C ALA A 53 25.66 26.10 -39.48
N ILE A 54 26.27 24.92 -39.30
CA ILE A 54 26.57 24.37 -37.97
C ILE A 54 27.59 25.25 -37.23
N CYS A 55 28.63 25.73 -37.92
CA CYS A 55 29.65 26.61 -37.35
C CYS A 55 29.09 27.98 -36.93
N GLU A 56 28.07 28.50 -37.63
CA GLU A 56 27.37 29.74 -37.26
C GLU A 56 26.42 29.55 -36.07
N ASP A 57 25.80 28.37 -35.95
CA ASP A 57 24.81 28.08 -34.91
C ASP A 57 25.43 27.63 -33.58
N ALA A 58 26.52 26.86 -33.62
CA ALA A 58 27.14 26.28 -32.43
C ALA A 58 27.54 27.34 -31.37
N PRO A 59 28.18 28.48 -31.72
CA PRO A 59 28.53 29.50 -30.73
C PRO A 59 27.30 30.09 -30.03
N LYS A 60 26.18 30.27 -30.74
CA LYS A 60 24.94 30.80 -30.16
C LYS A 60 24.39 29.86 -29.09
N GLY A 61 24.37 28.56 -29.38
CA GLY A 61 23.93 27.55 -28.42
C GLY A 61 24.86 27.42 -27.21
N MET A 62 26.18 27.50 -27.42
CA MET A 62 27.16 27.49 -26.33
C MET A 62 26.96 28.67 -25.37
N VAL A 63 26.77 29.89 -25.90
CA VAL A 63 26.50 31.09 -25.08
C VAL A 63 25.20 30.93 -24.28
N GLN A 64 24.12 30.43 -24.91
CA GLN A 64 22.85 30.19 -24.23
C GLN A 64 22.99 29.17 -23.08
N ILE A 65 23.69 28.06 -23.31
CA ILE A 65 23.93 27.03 -22.29
C ILE A 65 24.80 27.58 -21.14
N ALA A 66 25.86 28.34 -21.47
CA ALA A 66 26.73 28.95 -20.46
C ALA A 66 25.97 29.96 -19.60
N ARG A 67 25.13 30.81 -20.20
CA ARG A 67 24.25 31.74 -19.47
C ARG A 67 23.26 31.02 -18.57
N HIS A 68 22.75 29.86 -19.00
CA HIS A 68 21.75 29.11 -18.23
C HIS A 68 22.34 28.47 -16.95
N PHE A 69 23.56 27.93 -17.02
CA PHE A 69 24.18 27.21 -15.90
C PHE A 69 25.23 28.00 -15.11
N GLY A 70 25.70 29.13 -15.66
CA GLY A 70 26.82 29.89 -15.10
C GLY A 70 26.95 31.26 -15.76
N SER A 71 28.11 31.54 -16.36
CA SER A 71 28.41 32.82 -17.00
C SER A 71 28.90 32.64 -18.43
N GLU A 72 28.30 33.36 -19.38
CA GLU A 72 28.72 33.38 -20.78
C GLU A 72 30.04 34.11 -21.04
N PHE A 73 30.57 34.82 -20.04
CA PHE A 73 31.81 35.58 -20.16
C PHE A 73 33.04 34.79 -19.69
N LEU A 74 32.84 33.63 -19.07
CA LEU A 74 33.92 32.80 -18.54
C LEU A 74 34.27 31.69 -19.53
N ARG A 75 35.54 31.64 -19.93
CA ARG A 75 36.05 30.60 -20.83
C ARG A 75 35.79 29.17 -20.33
N PRO A 76 36.01 28.82 -19.04
CA PRO A 76 35.70 27.48 -18.55
C PRO A 76 34.22 27.10 -18.72
N GLU A 77 33.30 28.06 -18.55
CA GLU A 77 31.86 27.81 -18.70
C GLU A 77 31.46 27.64 -20.18
N LEU A 78 32.09 28.39 -21.09
CA LEU A 78 31.90 28.20 -22.54
C LEU A 78 32.46 26.84 -23.02
N GLU A 79 33.62 26.42 -22.51
CA GLU A 79 34.20 25.10 -22.82
C GLU A 79 33.28 23.98 -22.31
N LYS A 80 32.76 24.11 -21.08
CA LYS A 80 31.78 23.17 -20.54
C LYS A 80 30.48 23.20 -21.34
N ALA A 81 30.02 24.37 -21.77
CA ALA A 81 28.81 24.52 -22.60
C ALA A 81 28.96 23.84 -23.98
N ARG A 82 30.16 23.88 -24.58
CA ARG A 82 30.47 23.10 -25.79
C ARG A 82 30.26 21.61 -25.54
N ASP A 83 30.82 21.09 -24.46
CA ASP A 83 30.72 19.65 -24.13
C ASP A 83 29.26 19.24 -23.90
N ARG A 84 28.48 20.06 -23.19
CA ARG A 84 27.02 19.88 -23.03
C ARG A 84 26.32 19.89 -24.38
N MET A 85 26.65 20.82 -25.26
CA MET A 85 26.01 20.94 -26.58
C MET A 85 26.25 19.70 -27.43
N VAL A 86 27.50 19.20 -27.48
CA VAL A 86 27.85 17.97 -28.18
C VAL A 86 27.12 16.76 -27.58
N ASN A 87 27.04 16.66 -26.26
CA ASN A 87 26.35 15.57 -25.58
C ASN A 87 24.84 15.59 -25.82
N LEU A 88 24.19 16.76 -25.75
CA LEU A 88 22.75 16.90 -26.02
C LEU A 88 22.39 16.52 -27.46
N VAL A 89 23.19 16.97 -28.44
CA VAL A 89 22.98 16.59 -29.84
C VAL A 89 23.25 15.10 -30.04
N SER A 90 24.31 14.55 -29.43
CA SER A 90 24.63 13.12 -29.50
C SER A 90 23.49 12.27 -28.93
N LEU A 91 23.02 12.59 -27.71
CA LEU A 91 21.90 11.93 -27.04
C LEU A 91 20.66 11.88 -27.93
N TYR A 92 20.30 13.03 -28.51
CA TYR A 92 19.11 13.12 -29.35
C TYR A 92 19.25 12.32 -30.64
N LEU A 93 20.37 12.47 -31.36
CA LEU A 93 20.60 11.77 -32.62
C LEU A 93 20.68 10.27 -32.41
N GLU A 94 21.41 9.81 -31.40
CA GLU A 94 21.60 8.38 -31.13
C GLU A 94 20.27 7.72 -30.74
N SER A 95 19.50 8.37 -29.86
CA SER A 95 18.18 7.90 -29.46
C SER A 95 17.19 7.82 -30.63
N THR A 96 17.08 8.90 -31.43
CA THR A 96 16.07 8.97 -32.51
C THR A 96 16.45 8.15 -33.74
N SER A 97 17.74 7.90 -33.98
CA SER A 97 18.21 7.07 -35.10
C SER A 97 18.34 5.58 -34.75
N GLY A 98 18.30 5.22 -33.46
CA GLY A 98 18.62 3.87 -32.99
C GLY A 98 20.09 3.52 -33.24
N GLY A 99 20.99 4.50 -33.16
CA GLY A 99 22.42 4.35 -33.44
C GLY A 99 22.81 4.32 -34.93
N ASP A 100 21.86 4.52 -35.85
CA ASP A 100 22.13 4.53 -37.30
C ASP A 100 22.77 5.85 -37.76
N LEU A 101 24.05 5.79 -38.13
CA LEU A 101 24.83 6.96 -38.57
C LEU A 101 24.28 7.63 -39.83
N ARG A 102 23.64 6.89 -40.75
CA ARG A 102 23.05 7.47 -41.95
C ARG A 102 21.81 8.30 -41.60
N LYS A 103 20.90 7.73 -40.80
CA LYS A 103 19.70 8.46 -40.34
C LYS A 103 20.08 9.66 -39.48
N ALA A 104 21.10 9.54 -38.64
CA ALA A 104 21.61 10.64 -37.84
C ALA A 104 22.20 11.76 -38.73
N ALA A 105 22.96 11.41 -39.77
CA ALA A 105 23.48 12.37 -40.73
C ALA A 105 22.37 13.06 -41.55
N GLU A 106 21.33 12.32 -41.94
CA GLU A 106 20.13 12.87 -42.59
C GLU A 106 19.40 13.84 -41.66
N SER A 107 19.21 13.47 -40.39
CA SER A 107 18.63 14.34 -39.35
C SER A 107 19.45 15.62 -39.14
N LEU A 108 20.79 15.52 -39.16
CA LEU A 108 21.67 16.69 -39.14
C LEU A 108 21.51 17.55 -40.40
N ARG A 109 21.41 16.96 -41.59
CA ARG A 109 21.19 17.69 -42.85
C ARG A 109 19.88 18.47 -42.81
N ASP A 110 18.80 17.81 -42.43
CA ASP A 110 17.42 18.32 -42.59
C ASP A 110 16.99 19.31 -41.50
N HIS A 111 17.68 19.35 -40.36
CA HIS A 111 17.32 20.19 -39.22
C HIS A 111 18.47 21.08 -38.73
N SER A 112 18.16 22.20 -38.07
CA SER A 112 19.21 23.07 -37.50
C SER A 112 19.94 22.39 -36.34
N PHE A 113 21.21 22.75 -36.14
CA PHE A 113 22.03 22.20 -35.06
C PHE A 113 21.41 22.51 -33.68
N LEU A 114 20.92 23.74 -33.50
CA LEU A 114 20.24 24.17 -32.28
C LEU A 114 18.98 23.34 -32.00
N SER A 115 18.21 22.96 -33.02
CA SER A 115 17.01 22.14 -32.82
C SER A 115 17.34 20.72 -32.31
N ARG A 116 18.49 20.15 -32.71
CA ARG A 116 18.94 18.83 -32.23
C ARG A 116 19.42 18.92 -30.77
N SER A 117 20.14 19.98 -30.43
CA SER A 117 20.52 20.27 -29.03
C SER A 117 19.29 20.46 -28.14
N LYS A 118 18.29 21.22 -28.63
CA LYS A 118 17.01 21.39 -27.94
C LYS A 118 16.26 20.06 -27.76
N GLY A 119 16.25 19.20 -28.78
CA GLY A 119 15.65 17.87 -28.67
C GLY A 119 16.25 17.05 -27.54
N GLY A 120 17.58 17.05 -27.40
CA GLY A 120 18.26 16.38 -26.28
C GLY A 120 17.91 17.01 -24.92
N SER A 121 17.82 18.35 -24.87
CA SER A 121 17.39 19.06 -23.66
C SER A 121 15.98 18.67 -23.23
N ASP A 122 15.04 18.61 -24.18
CA ASP A 122 13.64 18.28 -23.93
C ASP A 122 13.50 16.80 -23.51
N MET A 123 14.31 15.87 -24.07
CA MET A 123 14.38 14.48 -23.60
C MET A 123 14.81 14.37 -22.13
N LEU A 124 15.82 15.14 -21.72
CA LEU A 124 16.30 15.14 -20.33
C LEU A 124 15.27 15.75 -19.38
N LYS A 125 14.59 16.81 -19.78
CA LYS A 125 13.49 17.39 -19.00
C LYS A 125 12.36 16.39 -18.80
N ALA A 126 11.95 15.70 -19.87
CA ALA A 126 10.93 14.67 -19.79
C ALA A 126 11.33 13.52 -18.85
N LEU A 127 12.59 13.07 -18.90
CA LEU A 127 13.12 12.06 -17.98
C LEU A 127 13.04 12.52 -16.52
N LEU A 128 13.47 13.75 -16.24
CA LEU A 128 13.55 14.27 -14.88
C LEU A 128 12.20 14.66 -14.29
N ALA A 129 11.18 14.88 -15.14
CA ALA A 129 9.80 15.05 -14.73
C ALA A 129 9.13 13.73 -14.30
N LEU A 130 9.70 12.57 -14.64
CA LEU A 130 9.18 11.28 -14.20
C LEU A 130 9.37 11.11 -12.68
N PRO A 131 8.38 10.52 -11.98
CA PRO A 131 8.45 10.30 -10.54
C PRO A 131 9.57 9.33 -10.16
N GLU A 132 10.15 9.56 -8.98
CA GLU A 132 11.25 8.74 -8.45
C GLU A 132 10.76 7.62 -7.51
N SER A 133 9.60 7.79 -6.88
CA SER A 133 8.96 6.83 -5.98
C SER A 133 7.48 6.65 -6.34
N THR A 134 6.88 5.57 -5.85
CA THR A 134 5.45 5.25 -5.99
C THR A 134 4.59 5.86 -4.89
N SER A 135 5.18 6.62 -3.97
CA SER A 135 4.47 7.35 -2.93
C SER A 135 3.72 8.55 -3.51
N PHE A 136 2.58 8.88 -2.92
CA PHE A 136 1.87 10.13 -3.08
C PHE A 136 2.29 11.08 -1.96
N ASP A 137 3.57 11.40 -1.91
CA ASP A 137 4.05 12.49 -1.08
C ASP A 137 4.02 13.76 -1.92
N THR A 138 3.68 14.89 -1.30
CA THR A 138 3.95 16.21 -1.90
C THR A 138 5.46 16.32 -2.07
N ASN A 139 5.94 16.18 -3.30
CA ASN A 139 7.37 16.06 -3.57
C ASN A 139 8.05 17.36 -3.09
N PRO A 140 9.00 17.37 -2.14
CA PRO A 140 9.61 18.62 -1.67
C PRO A 140 10.39 19.37 -2.77
N GLY A 141 10.58 18.77 -3.96
CA GLY A 141 11.08 19.44 -5.16
C GLY A 141 10.01 20.16 -6.02
N SER A 142 8.72 19.94 -5.76
CA SER A 142 7.61 20.63 -6.45
C SER A 142 7.34 22.04 -5.91
N ASP A 143 8.11 22.48 -4.90
CA ASP A 143 8.14 23.87 -4.44
C ASP A 143 8.75 24.83 -5.49
N SER A 144 9.29 24.28 -6.58
CA SER A 144 9.49 25.04 -7.80
C SER A 144 8.16 25.13 -8.54
N LEU A 145 7.65 26.35 -8.69
CA LEU A 145 6.37 26.72 -9.32
C LEU A 145 6.07 26.05 -10.69
N ASP A 146 7.07 25.42 -11.32
CA ASP A 146 7.02 24.80 -12.64
C ASP A 146 7.27 23.27 -12.65
N GLY A 147 7.44 22.61 -11.49
CA GLY A 147 7.71 21.16 -11.42
C GLY A 147 9.03 20.73 -12.08
N GLN A 148 10.00 21.64 -12.18
CA GLN A 148 11.28 21.40 -12.85
C GLN A 148 12.30 20.82 -11.88
N ALA A 149 13.08 19.83 -12.35
CA ALA A 149 14.20 19.32 -11.58
C ALA A 149 15.19 20.44 -11.24
N PRO A 150 15.85 20.39 -10.06
CA PRO A 150 16.84 21.38 -9.67
C PRO A 150 17.88 21.62 -10.76
N SER A 151 18.22 22.88 -11.04
CA SER A 151 19.17 23.24 -12.12
C SER A 151 20.50 22.48 -12.02
N SER A 152 20.97 22.18 -10.80
CA SER A 152 22.17 21.35 -10.55
C SER A 152 22.02 19.90 -11.04
N VAL A 153 20.85 19.29 -10.84
CA VAL A 153 20.54 17.94 -11.33
C VAL A 153 20.47 17.95 -12.84
N PHE A 154 19.74 18.89 -13.43
CA PHE A 154 19.67 19.03 -14.88
C PHE A 154 21.06 19.24 -15.50
N ALA A 155 21.89 20.06 -14.87
CA ALA A 155 23.28 20.28 -15.24
C ALA A 155 24.12 18.98 -15.19
N ALA A 156 23.92 18.09 -14.23
CA ALA A 156 24.64 16.82 -14.22
C ALA A 156 24.23 15.94 -15.41
N TRP A 157 22.92 15.92 -15.73
CA TRP A 157 22.36 15.07 -16.79
C TRP A 157 22.75 15.47 -18.21
N THR A 158 22.99 16.76 -18.51
CA THR A 158 23.44 17.13 -19.86
C THR A 158 24.86 16.67 -20.21
N LEU A 159 25.56 16.01 -19.28
CA LEU A 159 26.88 15.42 -19.48
C LEU A 159 26.86 13.89 -19.41
N LYS A 160 25.67 13.28 -19.26
CA LYS A 160 25.48 11.83 -19.18
C LYS A 160 25.38 11.20 -20.57
N SER A 161 25.70 9.91 -20.63
CA SER A 161 25.63 9.11 -21.85
C SER A 161 24.18 8.71 -22.18
N LEU A 162 23.96 8.18 -23.40
CA LEU A 162 22.68 7.57 -23.74
C LEU A 162 22.38 6.35 -22.85
N ASP A 163 23.39 5.56 -22.50
CA ASP A 163 23.22 4.40 -21.62
C ASP A 163 22.71 4.80 -20.23
N ASP A 164 23.30 5.87 -19.66
CA ASP A 164 22.83 6.44 -18.39
C ASP A 164 21.37 6.92 -18.49
N TYR A 165 21.04 7.61 -19.59
CA TYR A 165 19.68 8.08 -19.86
C TYR A 165 18.68 6.90 -19.96
N GLN A 166 19.03 5.86 -20.71
CA GLN A 166 18.18 4.69 -20.89
C GLN A 166 18.01 3.90 -19.59
N ALA A 167 19.08 3.75 -18.81
CA ALA A 167 19.02 3.08 -17.50
C ALA A 167 18.07 3.82 -16.54
N GLU A 168 18.16 5.15 -16.49
CA GLU A 168 17.29 5.95 -15.62
C GLU A 168 15.85 6.00 -16.15
N LEU A 169 15.65 6.08 -17.46
CA LEU A 169 14.33 6.00 -18.07
C LEU A 169 13.68 4.65 -17.75
N ALA A 170 14.41 3.54 -17.89
CA ALA A 170 13.95 2.21 -17.54
C ALA A 170 13.65 2.07 -16.04
N ARG A 171 14.37 2.79 -15.17
CA ARG A 171 14.11 2.83 -13.72
C ARG A 171 12.83 3.60 -13.37
N ARG A 172 12.61 4.77 -13.97
CA ARG A 172 11.47 5.66 -13.64
C ARG A 172 10.18 5.32 -14.36
N SER A 173 10.24 4.71 -15.55
CA SER A 173 9.03 4.41 -16.34
C SER A 173 8.03 3.50 -15.61
N PRO A 174 8.44 2.39 -14.96
CA PRO A 174 7.52 1.55 -14.19
C PRO A 174 6.90 2.28 -13.00
N VAL A 175 7.66 3.17 -12.35
CA VAL A 175 7.16 4.00 -11.24
C VAL A 175 6.03 4.91 -11.71
N LYS A 176 6.22 5.59 -12.85
CA LYS A 176 5.19 6.43 -13.47
C LYS A 176 3.94 5.61 -13.80
N GLN A 177 4.12 4.49 -14.50
CA GLN A 177 3.01 3.61 -14.88
C GLN A 177 2.21 3.12 -13.68
N GLN A 178 2.88 2.78 -12.57
CA GLN A 178 2.19 2.36 -11.35
C GLN A 178 1.41 3.50 -10.68
N LYS A 179 1.99 4.71 -10.61
CA LYS A 179 1.28 5.89 -10.07
C LYS A 179 0.07 6.26 -10.93
N ASP A 180 0.23 6.33 -12.25
CA ASP A 180 -0.87 6.64 -13.16
C ASP A 180 -2.00 5.60 -13.06
N ALA A 181 -1.65 4.30 -12.97
CA ALA A 181 -2.63 3.23 -12.79
C ALA A 181 -3.37 3.34 -11.44
N ALA A 182 -2.68 3.75 -10.38
CA ALA A 182 -3.28 3.99 -9.08
C ALA A 182 -4.23 5.18 -9.10
N ILE A 183 -3.83 6.31 -9.71
CA ILE A 183 -4.68 7.50 -9.89
C ILE A 183 -5.94 7.11 -10.67
N TRP A 184 -5.79 6.43 -11.81
CA TRP A 184 -6.92 6.01 -12.62
C TRP A 184 -7.90 5.12 -11.84
N LEU A 185 -7.39 4.16 -11.06
CA LEU A 185 -8.23 3.28 -10.21
C LEU A 185 -8.90 4.04 -9.06
N ALA A 186 -8.23 5.03 -8.47
CA ALA A 186 -8.78 5.88 -7.43
C ALA A 186 -9.94 6.74 -7.98
N GLU A 187 -9.80 7.30 -9.19
CA GLU A 187 -10.86 8.05 -9.86
C GLU A 187 -12.10 7.17 -10.13
N GLN A 188 -11.91 5.89 -10.46
CA GLN A 188 -13.05 4.94 -10.60
C GLN A 188 -13.80 4.71 -9.28
N LEU A 189 -13.18 5.06 -8.16
CA LEU A 189 -13.71 4.96 -6.80
C LEU A 189 -13.97 6.33 -6.18
N GLY A 190 -14.12 7.36 -7.01
CA GLY A 190 -14.52 8.71 -6.58
C GLY A 190 -13.47 9.49 -5.81
N LEU A 191 -12.19 9.09 -5.89
CA LEU A 191 -11.09 9.74 -5.18
C LEU A 191 -10.15 10.44 -6.18
N ASP A 192 -9.80 11.69 -5.91
CA ASP A 192 -8.88 12.45 -6.74
C ASP A 192 -7.40 12.32 -6.30
N VAL A 193 -6.50 12.90 -7.10
CA VAL A 193 -5.06 12.84 -6.82
C VAL A 193 -4.64 13.66 -5.60
N ALA A 194 -5.34 14.76 -5.30
CA ALA A 194 -5.01 15.62 -4.17
C ALA A 194 -5.33 14.91 -2.85
N GLU A 195 -6.42 14.16 -2.79
CA GLU A 195 -6.77 13.31 -1.65
C GLU A 195 -5.75 12.18 -1.42
N LEU A 196 -5.22 11.59 -2.51
CA LEU A 196 -4.14 10.60 -2.42
C LEU A 196 -2.84 11.21 -1.85
N GLU A 197 -2.53 12.45 -2.23
CA GLU A 197 -1.36 13.19 -1.74
C GLU A 197 -1.51 13.59 -0.28
N GLU A 198 -2.69 14.06 0.13
CA GLU A 198 -2.99 14.36 1.54
C GLU A 198 -2.93 13.11 2.42
N ALA A 199 -3.28 11.94 1.87
CA ALA A 199 -3.21 10.67 2.57
C ALA A 199 -1.78 10.08 2.68
N HIS A 200 -0.76 10.67 2.03
CA HIS A 200 0.63 10.19 2.06
C HIS A 200 0.77 8.67 1.76
N THR A 201 -0.07 8.16 0.86
CA THR A 201 -0.18 6.72 0.60
C THR A 201 0.76 6.26 -0.51
N HIS A 202 0.77 4.96 -0.82
CA HIS A 202 1.53 4.39 -1.93
C HIS A 202 0.61 3.86 -3.03
N ALA A 203 1.03 4.02 -4.29
CA ALA A 203 0.30 3.55 -5.47
C ALA A 203 -0.10 2.07 -5.37
N GLU A 204 0.78 1.21 -4.86
CA GLU A 204 0.46 -0.20 -4.70
C GLU A 204 -0.70 -0.46 -3.73
N ALA A 205 -0.75 0.26 -2.61
CA ALA A 205 -1.82 0.11 -1.62
C ALA A 205 -3.18 0.53 -2.19
N VAL A 206 -3.20 1.61 -2.97
CA VAL A 206 -4.38 2.10 -3.71
C VAL A 206 -4.86 1.06 -4.72
N ILE A 207 -3.96 0.53 -5.57
CA ILE A 207 -4.31 -0.49 -6.57
C ILE A 207 -4.86 -1.76 -5.87
N ARG A 208 -4.22 -2.20 -4.77
CA ARG A 208 -4.65 -3.38 -4.01
C ARG A 208 -6.05 -3.20 -3.43
N THR A 209 -6.34 -2.06 -2.81
CA THR A 209 -7.68 -1.75 -2.29
C THR A 209 -8.69 -1.69 -3.43
N ALA A 210 -8.38 -0.98 -4.52
CA ALA A 210 -9.31 -0.83 -5.62
C ALA A 210 -9.69 -2.18 -6.24
N LEU A 211 -8.71 -3.06 -6.49
CA LEU A 211 -8.97 -4.41 -6.99
C LEU A 211 -9.84 -5.23 -6.02
N LEU A 212 -9.61 -5.09 -4.71
CA LEU A 212 -10.39 -5.80 -3.71
C LEU A 212 -11.84 -5.28 -3.66
N VAL A 213 -12.03 -3.96 -3.64
CA VAL A 213 -13.35 -3.30 -3.58
C VAL A 213 -14.19 -3.65 -4.82
N LEU A 214 -13.62 -3.51 -6.01
CA LEU A 214 -14.28 -3.80 -7.28
C LEU A 214 -14.62 -5.29 -7.46
N SER A 215 -13.89 -6.19 -6.77
CA SER A 215 -14.16 -7.63 -6.80
C SER A 215 -15.13 -8.08 -5.70
N ALA A 216 -15.19 -7.35 -4.58
CA ALA A 216 -15.97 -7.71 -3.40
C ALA A 216 -17.38 -7.13 -3.40
N THR A 217 -17.54 -5.94 -3.97
CA THR A 217 -18.75 -5.11 -3.83
C THR A 217 -19.27 -4.64 -5.18
N GLN A 218 -20.51 -4.15 -5.19
CA GLN A 218 -21.05 -3.34 -6.29
C GLN A 218 -20.86 -1.84 -6.02
N HIS A 219 -20.15 -1.47 -4.95
CA HIS A 219 -19.93 -0.09 -4.56
C HIS A 219 -18.78 0.51 -5.37
N ALA A 220 -18.95 1.79 -5.71
CA ALA A 220 -18.06 2.55 -6.60
C ALA A 220 -17.29 3.64 -5.85
N GLU A 221 -17.00 3.44 -4.57
CA GLU A 221 -16.33 4.44 -3.73
C GLU A 221 -15.17 3.82 -2.95
N MET A 222 -14.14 4.62 -2.70
CA MET A 222 -13.00 4.23 -1.88
C MET A 222 -13.45 4.13 -0.41
N PRO A 223 -13.23 3.00 0.28
CA PRO A 223 -13.77 2.81 1.62
C PRO A 223 -12.97 3.59 2.67
N ASP A 224 -13.66 4.06 3.70
CA ASP A 224 -13.06 4.36 5.00
C ASP A 224 -12.76 3.06 5.78
N TRP A 225 -12.16 3.16 6.98
CA TRP A 225 -11.87 1.98 7.81
C TRP A 225 -13.13 1.13 8.07
N VAL A 226 -14.26 1.77 8.40
CA VAL A 226 -15.50 1.09 8.80
C VAL A 226 -16.10 0.30 7.62
N ALA A 227 -16.15 0.90 6.43
CA ALA A 227 -16.61 0.25 5.21
C ALA A 227 -15.66 -0.87 4.79
N PHE A 228 -14.35 -0.66 4.91
CA PHE A 228 -13.34 -1.68 4.63
C PHE A 228 -13.48 -2.90 5.55
N GLU A 229 -13.64 -2.68 6.85
CA GLU A 229 -13.85 -3.76 7.84
C GLU A 229 -15.13 -4.54 7.58
N LYS A 230 -16.25 -3.85 7.29
CA LYS A 230 -17.53 -4.47 6.90
C LYS A 230 -17.39 -5.29 5.62
N MET A 231 -16.65 -4.79 4.63
CA MET A 231 -16.36 -5.51 3.39
C MET A 231 -15.59 -6.81 3.68
N VAL A 232 -14.50 -6.75 4.47
CA VAL A 232 -13.73 -7.94 4.86
C VAL A 232 -14.60 -8.95 5.60
N ALA A 233 -15.44 -8.51 6.53
CA ALA A 233 -16.38 -9.38 7.24
C ALA A 233 -17.38 -10.06 6.29
N ALA A 234 -17.92 -9.32 5.32
CA ALA A 234 -18.81 -9.87 4.29
C ALA A 234 -18.10 -10.90 3.40
N LEU A 235 -16.85 -10.62 2.99
CA LEU A 235 -16.02 -11.56 2.24
C LEU A 235 -15.76 -12.85 3.02
N ARG A 236 -15.40 -12.75 4.30
CA ARG A 236 -15.21 -13.91 5.19
C ARG A 236 -16.48 -14.74 5.33
N LYS A 237 -17.64 -14.10 5.44
CA LYS A 237 -18.93 -14.82 5.49
C LYS A 237 -19.23 -15.57 4.19
N ARG A 238 -18.90 -14.97 3.04
CA ARG A 238 -19.18 -15.54 1.70
C ARG A 238 -18.17 -16.61 1.30
N TYR A 239 -16.89 -16.44 1.64
CA TYR A 239 -15.77 -17.20 1.08
C TYR A 239 -14.85 -17.86 2.13
N GLY A 240 -14.99 -17.52 3.42
CA GLY A 240 -14.13 -18.01 4.51
C GLY A 240 -14.30 -19.49 4.90
N LEU A 241 -15.13 -20.25 4.17
CA LEU A 241 -15.43 -21.66 4.46
C LEU A 241 -14.41 -22.66 3.90
N ALA A 242 -13.12 -22.32 3.92
CA ALA A 242 -12.04 -23.23 3.55
C ALA A 242 -11.48 -24.07 4.73
N LYS A 243 -11.67 -23.64 5.99
CA LYS A 243 -11.14 -24.37 7.18
C LYS A 243 -12.18 -25.13 8.01
N THR A 244 -13.44 -24.70 8.02
CA THR A 244 -14.49 -25.40 8.78
C THR A 244 -15.07 -26.60 8.05
N SER A 245 -14.97 -26.66 6.71
CA SER A 245 -15.44 -27.79 5.93
C SER A 245 -14.54 -29.02 6.08
N ALA A 246 -13.22 -28.89 6.15
CA ALA A 246 -12.33 -30.06 6.28
C ALA A 246 -12.50 -30.83 7.61
N THR A 247 -12.70 -30.13 8.73
CA THR A 247 -12.88 -30.75 10.06
C THR A 247 -14.34 -31.06 10.41
N ALA A 248 -15.31 -30.30 9.89
CA ALA A 248 -16.74 -30.62 10.09
C ALA A 248 -17.24 -31.73 9.14
N LEU A 249 -16.74 -31.82 7.90
CA LEU A 249 -17.05 -32.97 7.02
C LEU A 249 -16.34 -34.25 7.47
N ALA A 250 -15.13 -34.17 8.05
CA ALA A 250 -14.49 -35.36 8.64
C ALA A 250 -15.27 -35.91 9.85
N LYS A 251 -15.97 -35.05 10.60
CA LYS A 251 -16.81 -35.46 11.75
C LYS A 251 -18.22 -35.91 11.34
N LYS A 252 -18.65 -35.61 10.10
CA LYS A 252 -19.98 -35.92 9.55
C LYS A 252 -19.89 -36.81 8.30
N ALA A 253 -18.79 -37.56 8.14
CA ALA A 253 -18.62 -38.62 7.15
C ALA A 253 -18.91 -40.02 7.74
N GLY A 254 -19.68 -40.07 8.82
CA GLY A 254 -20.46 -41.24 9.21
C GLY A 254 -21.89 -41.08 8.72
N ALA A 255 -22.26 -41.83 7.69
CA ALA A 255 -23.59 -42.00 7.10
C ALA A 255 -24.06 -40.96 6.05
N GLY A 256 -24.22 -41.45 4.82
CA GLY A 256 -25.19 -40.96 3.84
C GLY A 256 -24.66 -39.93 2.85
N ALA A 257 -24.28 -40.40 1.66
CA ALA A 257 -23.99 -39.55 0.52
C ALA A 257 -25.25 -38.85 0.01
N ASP A 258 -25.18 -37.54 -0.19
CA ASP A 258 -25.84 -36.89 -1.32
C ASP A 258 -24.88 -35.90 -1.98
N LYS A 259 -24.71 -36.05 -3.30
CA LYS A 259 -23.70 -35.37 -4.11
C LYS A 259 -24.20 -33.98 -4.50
N GLY A 260 -24.30 -33.07 -3.54
CA GLY A 260 -24.38 -31.64 -3.80
C GLY A 260 -22.97 -31.05 -3.85
N SER A 261 -22.48 -30.71 -5.06
CA SER A 261 -21.17 -30.08 -5.31
C SER A 261 -20.84 -29.01 -4.26
N ALA A 262 -19.91 -29.29 -3.36
CA ALA A 262 -19.24 -28.29 -2.53
C ALA A 262 -18.38 -27.42 -3.47
N ARG A 263 -19.02 -26.41 -4.08
CA ARG A 263 -18.34 -25.45 -4.94
C ARG A 263 -17.45 -24.61 -4.00
N SER A 264 -16.15 -24.84 -4.05
CA SER A 264 -15.17 -23.91 -3.48
C SER A 264 -15.41 -22.57 -4.16
N LEU A 265 -16.11 -21.66 -3.48
CA LEU A 265 -16.29 -20.29 -3.93
C LEU A 265 -14.93 -19.62 -3.70
N THR A 266 -14.10 -19.57 -4.74
CA THR A 266 -12.90 -18.76 -4.75
C THR A 266 -13.33 -17.35 -5.12
N LEU A 267 -12.98 -16.33 -4.32
CA LEU A 267 -13.17 -14.93 -4.70
C LEU A 267 -12.26 -14.63 -5.92
N PRO A 268 -12.81 -14.36 -7.11
CA PRO A 268 -11.97 -13.94 -8.23
C PRO A 268 -11.60 -12.47 -8.02
N ILE A 269 -10.30 -12.16 -8.00
CA ILE A 269 -9.85 -10.78 -8.14
C ILE A 269 -9.81 -10.48 -9.63
N VAL A 270 -10.73 -9.62 -10.09
CA VAL A 270 -10.98 -9.34 -11.51
C VAL A 270 -10.34 -7.99 -11.88
N LEU A 271 -9.77 -7.91 -13.08
CA LEU A 271 -9.33 -6.63 -13.65
C LEU A 271 -10.55 -5.83 -14.12
N PRO A 272 -10.59 -4.50 -13.91
CA PRO A 272 -11.66 -3.66 -14.42
C PRO A 272 -11.80 -3.79 -15.94
N GLN A 273 -13.03 -3.84 -16.45
CA GLN A 273 -13.28 -4.05 -17.89
C GLN A 273 -12.75 -2.89 -18.74
N ASN A 274 -12.81 -1.67 -18.21
CA ASN A 274 -12.37 -0.44 -18.89
C ASN A 274 -10.91 -0.06 -18.57
N LEU A 275 -10.11 -0.99 -18.03
CA LEU A 275 -8.72 -0.74 -17.70
C LEU A 275 -7.90 -0.43 -18.98
N PRO A 276 -7.25 0.74 -19.09
CA PRO A 276 -6.37 1.07 -20.19
C PRO A 276 -5.25 0.03 -20.39
N ASP A 277 -4.93 -0.28 -21.64
CA ASP A 277 -3.95 -1.34 -21.96
C ASP A 277 -2.54 -1.05 -21.39
N GLU A 278 -2.16 0.22 -21.31
CA GLU A 278 -0.90 0.67 -20.71
C GLU A 278 -0.78 0.33 -19.22
N PHE A 279 -1.91 0.20 -18.50
CA PHE A 279 -1.92 -0.16 -17.08
C PHE A 279 -2.11 -1.65 -16.83
N ARG A 280 -2.51 -2.42 -17.85
CA ARG A 280 -2.86 -3.84 -17.72
C ARG A 280 -1.73 -4.67 -17.10
N ALA A 281 -0.49 -4.45 -17.52
CA ALA A 281 0.66 -5.22 -17.02
C ALA A 281 0.96 -4.93 -15.54
N VAL A 282 0.96 -3.65 -15.14
CA VAL A 282 1.26 -3.26 -13.76
C VAL A 282 0.13 -3.65 -12.79
N VAL A 283 -1.13 -3.48 -13.20
CA VAL A 283 -2.28 -3.88 -12.38
C VAL A 283 -2.35 -5.40 -12.24
N GLU A 284 -2.03 -6.17 -13.29
CA GLU A 284 -1.97 -7.64 -13.21
C GLU A 284 -0.89 -8.11 -12.22
N LEU A 285 0.28 -7.47 -12.21
CA LEU A 285 1.34 -7.78 -11.24
C LEU A 285 0.84 -7.56 -9.80
N VAL A 286 0.20 -6.42 -9.53
CA VAL A 286 -0.37 -6.14 -8.20
C VAL A 286 -1.51 -7.10 -7.88
N ARG A 287 -2.35 -7.46 -8.86
CA ARG A 287 -3.45 -8.43 -8.69
C ARG A 287 -2.97 -9.77 -8.15
N GLN A 288 -1.85 -10.29 -8.65
CA GLN A 288 -1.27 -11.54 -8.17
C GLN A 288 -0.93 -11.48 -6.67
N SER A 289 -0.47 -10.31 -6.22
CA SER A 289 -0.14 -10.11 -4.80
C SER A 289 -1.38 -9.95 -3.91
N VAL A 290 -2.49 -9.40 -4.42
CA VAL A 290 -3.79 -9.43 -3.72
C VAL A 290 -4.29 -10.87 -3.60
N VAL A 291 -4.20 -11.65 -4.68
CA VAL A 291 -4.56 -13.08 -4.66
C VAL A 291 -3.72 -13.86 -3.63
N ALA A 292 -2.44 -13.54 -3.48
CA ALA A 292 -1.58 -14.14 -2.45
C ALA A 292 -1.99 -13.76 -1.01
N ASP A 293 -2.56 -12.57 -0.80
CA ASP A 293 -3.04 -12.13 0.51
C ASP A 293 -4.40 -12.73 0.89
N LEU A 294 -5.22 -13.14 -0.09
CA LEU A 294 -6.59 -13.63 0.12
C LEU A 294 -6.74 -14.72 1.21
N PRO A 295 -5.88 -15.75 1.30
CA PRO A 295 -6.00 -16.75 2.36
C PRO A 295 -5.95 -16.14 3.76
N ARG A 296 -5.18 -15.05 3.97
CA ARG A 296 -5.10 -14.34 5.25
C ARG A 296 -6.31 -13.43 5.46
N ILE A 297 -6.76 -12.73 4.41
CA ILE A 297 -7.93 -11.84 4.47
C ILE A 297 -9.20 -12.65 4.82
N LEU A 298 -9.36 -13.84 4.22
CA LEU A 298 -10.50 -14.72 4.43
C LEU A 298 -10.43 -15.55 5.72
N ASP A 299 -9.28 -15.58 6.39
CA ASP A 299 -9.14 -16.27 7.68
C ASP A 299 -9.77 -15.43 8.81
N ALA A 300 -10.89 -15.91 9.34
CA ALA A 300 -11.63 -15.24 10.41
C ALA A 300 -11.04 -15.48 11.82
N SER A 301 -9.90 -16.16 11.95
CA SER A 301 -9.24 -16.37 13.26
C SER A 301 -8.71 -15.09 13.91
N LEU A 302 -8.48 -14.04 13.12
CA LEU A 302 -8.08 -12.71 13.60
C LEU A 302 -9.10 -11.65 13.19
N PRO A 303 -9.37 -10.64 14.02
CA PRO A 303 -10.16 -9.48 13.60
C PRO A 303 -9.46 -8.73 12.47
N ALA A 304 -10.22 -7.94 11.69
CA ALA A 304 -9.66 -7.19 10.56
C ALA A 304 -8.61 -6.18 11.03
N ARG A 305 -8.90 -5.43 12.12
CA ARG A 305 -7.97 -4.50 12.77
C ARG A 305 -6.59 -5.14 13.01
N ALA A 306 -6.53 -6.33 13.63
CA ALA A 306 -5.28 -7.06 13.87
C ALA A 306 -4.53 -7.58 12.62
N LEU A 307 -5.15 -7.55 11.43
CA LEU A 307 -4.50 -7.93 10.17
C LEU A 307 -3.92 -6.72 9.43
N PHE A 308 -4.61 -5.58 9.47
CA PHE A 308 -4.33 -4.42 8.62
C PHE A 308 -3.82 -3.20 9.40
N ALA A 309 -4.30 -2.98 10.63
CA ALA A 309 -4.05 -1.79 11.43
C ALA A 309 -3.24 -2.12 12.70
N LYS A 310 -2.34 -1.22 13.08
CA LYS A 310 -1.47 -1.42 14.24
C LYS A 310 -2.24 -1.13 15.53
N ASP A 311 -2.69 -2.19 16.20
CA ASP A 311 -3.39 -2.08 17.51
C ASP A 311 -2.45 -2.15 18.73
N SER A 312 -1.18 -2.52 18.54
CA SER A 312 -0.21 -2.61 19.64
C SER A 312 1.23 -2.39 19.16
N ASP A 313 2.09 -1.86 20.03
CA ASP A 313 3.49 -1.58 19.69
C ASP A 313 4.37 -2.83 19.51
N HIS A 314 3.92 -3.97 20.00
CA HIS A 314 4.75 -5.17 20.07
C HIS A 314 4.57 -6.12 18.88
N ARG A 315 3.62 -5.86 17.96
CA ARG A 315 3.37 -6.72 16.81
C ARG A 315 2.94 -5.93 15.58
N THR A 316 3.74 -5.97 14.52
CA THR A 316 3.35 -5.46 13.21
C THR A 316 2.33 -6.40 12.56
N PRO A 317 1.13 -5.91 12.18
CA PRO A 317 0.13 -6.72 11.49
C PRO A 317 0.67 -7.30 10.16
N PRO A 318 0.23 -8.51 9.75
CA PRO A 318 0.74 -9.16 8.54
C PRO A 318 0.48 -8.41 7.23
N LEU A 319 -0.54 -7.55 7.19
CA LEU A 319 -0.93 -6.76 6.02
C LEU A 319 -0.84 -5.26 6.26
N PHE A 320 -0.09 -4.84 7.29
CA PHE A 320 0.11 -3.44 7.63
C PHE A 320 0.66 -2.64 6.44
N GLY A 321 0.02 -1.51 6.11
CA GLY A 321 0.41 -0.62 5.00
C GLY A 321 0.24 -1.19 3.59
N ARG A 322 -0.28 -2.42 3.44
CA ARG A 322 -0.49 -3.03 2.11
C ARG A 322 -1.79 -2.59 1.45
N TYR A 323 -2.77 -2.14 2.22
CA TYR A 323 -4.07 -1.70 1.73
C TYR A 323 -4.31 -0.29 2.21
N PHE A 324 -5.01 0.47 1.39
CA PHE A 324 -5.41 1.84 1.62
C PHE A 324 -6.89 1.93 2.00
N TRP A 325 -7.25 2.91 2.83
CA TRP A 325 -8.61 3.34 3.13
C TRP A 325 -8.55 4.82 3.56
N LEU A 326 -9.67 5.52 3.47
CA LEU A 326 -9.77 6.90 3.92
C LEU A 326 -9.80 6.97 5.45
N GLU A 327 -9.07 7.93 6.01
CA GLU A 327 -9.13 8.25 7.43
C GLU A 327 -10.35 9.15 7.69
N ASP A 328 -11.42 8.57 8.22
CA ASP A 328 -12.61 9.29 8.67
C ASP A 328 -12.85 9.00 10.15
N MET A 329 -12.28 9.86 11.00
CA MET A 329 -12.40 9.75 12.45
C MET A 329 -13.85 9.91 12.92
N ALA A 330 -14.67 10.71 12.22
CA ALA A 330 -16.06 10.90 12.59
C ALA A 330 -16.87 9.62 12.32
N SER A 331 -16.64 8.96 11.18
CA SER A 331 -17.24 7.66 10.86
C SER A 331 -16.80 6.57 11.85
N GLU A 332 -15.52 6.52 12.24
CA GLU A 332 -15.04 5.56 13.25
C GLU A 332 -15.71 5.79 14.61
N ILE A 333 -15.84 7.04 15.06
CA ILE A 333 -16.49 7.39 16.33
C ILE A 333 -17.99 7.05 16.27
N ASP A 334 -18.73 7.47 15.25
CA ASP A 334 -20.16 7.14 15.11
C ASP A 334 -20.37 5.62 15.05
N HIS A 335 -19.49 4.89 14.36
CA HIS A 335 -19.57 3.44 14.33
C HIS A 335 -19.34 2.81 15.70
N HIS A 336 -18.36 3.32 16.46
CA HIS A 336 -18.10 2.91 17.83
C HIS A 336 -19.31 3.16 18.73
N ASP A 337 -19.86 4.37 18.72
CA ASP A 337 -21.00 4.76 19.54
C ASP A 337 -22.24 3.91 19.25
N ARG A 338 -22.52 3.63 17.98
CA ARG A 338 -23.61 2.71 17.58
C ARG A 338 -23.35 1.28 18.04
N SER A 339 -22.10 0.82 17.98
CA SER A 339 -21.72 -0.52 18.43
C SER A 339 -21.92 -0.67 19.94
N VAL A 340 -21.44 0.32 20.71
CA VAL A 340 -21.65 0.43 22.16
C VAL A 340 -23.13 0.45 22.49
N SER A 341 -23.90 1.33 21.84
CA SER A 341 -25.36 1.43 22.03
C SER A 341 -26.07 0.11 21.74
N LYS A 342 -25.71 -0.60 20.66
CA LYS A 342 -26.31 -1.89 20.32
C LYS A 342 -25.92 -2.99 21.31
N ALA A 343 -24.69 -2.97 21.83
CA ALA A 343 -24.26 -3.89 22.87
C ALA A 343 -25.03 -3.63 24.18
N TRP A 344 -25.20 -2.35 24.53
CA TRP A 344 -26.01 -1.91 25.66
C TRP A 344 -27.46 -2.34 25.53
N ASP A 345 -28.13 -2.03 24.42
CA ASP A 345 -29.52 -2.42 24.16
C ASP A 345 -29.72 -3.92 24.26
N LYS A 346 -28.73 -4.71 23.82
CA LYS A 346 -28.75 -6.17 23.95
C LYS A 346 -28.58 -6.62 25.41
N ALA A 347 -27.72 -5.96 26.17
CA ALA A 347 -27.47 -6.27 27.58
C ALA A 347 -28.68 -5.88 28.45
N THR A 348 -29.29 -4.74 28.17
CA THR A 348 -30.45 -4.23 28.90
C THR A 348 -31.78 -4.83 28.42
N GLY A 349 -31.82 -5.33 27.17
CA GLY A 349 -33.07 -5.73 26.52
C GLY A 349 -34.01 -4.55 26.26
N GLY A 350 -33.46 -3.33 26.13
CA GLY A 350 -34.20 -2.08 25.99
C GLY A 350 -34.78 -1.52 27.30
N ASN A 351 -34.48 -2.14 28.46
CA ASN A 351 -34.91 -1.61 29.76
C ASN A 351 -33.98 -0.47 30.19
N SER A 352 -34.58 0.63 30.64
CA SER A 352 -33.86 1.81 31.13
C SER A 352 -34.32 2.24 32.52
N ASP A 353 -35.18 1.45 33.18
CA ASP A 353 -35.60 1.70 34.55
C ASP A 353 -34.51 1.31 35.55
N ASP A 354 -34.44 2.04 36.67
CA ASP A 354 -33.42 1.87 37.70
C ASP A 354 -33.33 0.43 38.21
N GLY A 355 -34.49 -0.22 38.42
CA GLY A 355 -34.54 -1.59 38.93
C GLY A 355 -33.89 -2.61 37.99
N SER A 356 -34.15 -2.52 36.70
CA SER A 356 -33.52 -3.37 35.68
C SER A 356 -32.02 -3.10 35.54
N LEU A 357 -31.60 -1.84 35.59
CA LEU A 357 -30.19 -1.44 35.49
C LEU A 357 -29.39 -1.88 36.73
N LEU A 358 -29.91 -1.65 37.94
CA LEU A 358 -29.31 -2.10 39.19
C LEU A 358 -29.20 -3.63 39.23
N THR A 359 -30.18 -4.36 38.69
CA THR A 359 -30.11 -5.82 38.56
C THR A 359 -28.95 -6.26 37.68
N LEU A 360 -28.74 -5.56 36.57
CA LEU A 360 -27.66 -5.83 35.64
C LEU A 360 -26.30 -5.54 36.30
N PHE A 361 -26.15 -4.37 36.93
CA PHE A 361 -24.92 -3.98 37.63
C PHE A 361 -24.60 -4.91 38.79
N LEU A 362 -25.59 -5.32 39.56
CA LEU A 362 -25.44 -6.31 40.62
C LEU A 362 -24.92 -7.65 40.08
N CYS A 363 -25.44 -8.11 38.94
CA CYS A 363 -24.93 -9.33 38.30
C CYS A 363 -23.45 -9.20 37.90
N VAL A 364 -23.08 -8.06 37.28
CA VAL A 364 -21.70 -7.78 36.85
C VAL A 364 -20.76 -7.69 38.06
N ALA A 365 -21.13 -6.93 39.09
CA ALA A 365 -20.36 -6.79 40.33
C ALA A 365 -20.19 -8.12 41.07
N ALA A 366 -21.16 -9.04 40.94
CA ALA A 366 -21.07 -10.39 41.45
C ALA A 366 -20.33 -11.36 40.51
N GLY A 367 -19.77 -10.91 39.38
CA GLY A 367 -19.10 -11.75 38.37
C GLY A 367 -20.02 -12.80 37.75
N ALA A 368 -21.29 -12.45 37.53
CA ALA A 368 -22.31 -13.25 36.87
C ALA A 368 -22.69 -12.62 35.51
N PRO A 369 -23.31 -13.38 34.59
CA PRO A 369 -23.76 -12.82 33.32
C PRO A 369 -24.73 -11.64 33.52
N PRO A 370 -24.58 -10.52 32.79
CA PRO A 370 -25.44 -9.35 32.93
C PRO A 370 -26.88 -9.71 32.55
N LYS A 371 -27.82 -9.43 33.45
CA LYS A 371 -29.25 -9.67 33.27
C LYS A 371 -30.03 -8.54 33.89
N THR A 372 -31.10 -8.12 33.22
CA THR A 372 -32.05 -7.13 33.73
C THR A 372 -33.20 -7.72 34.53
N LEU A 373 -33.27 -9.06 34.64
CA LEU A 373 -34.28 -9.76 35.43
C LEU A 373 -33.66 -10.96 36.14
N LEU A 374 -33.91 -11.07 37.45
CA LEU A 374 -33.55 -12.24 38.25
C LEU A 374 -34.78 -13.01 38.69
N SER A 375 -34.68 -14.34 38.76
CA SER A 375 -35.62 -15.12 39.57
C SER A 375 -35.22 -15.03 41.04
N GLU A 376 -36.16 -15.19 41.96
CA GLU A 376 -35.87 -15.21 43.40
C GLU A 376 -34.76 -16.20 43.77
N LYS A 377 -34.77 -17.41 43.16
CA LYS A 377 -33.71 -18.40 43.33
C LYS A 377 -32.34 -17.91 42.85
N ALA A 378 -32.29 -17.16 41.75
CA ALA A 378 -31.06 -16.58 41.22
C ALA A 378 -30.55 -15.42 42.11
N ALA A 379 -31.46 -14.57 42.60
CA ALA A 379 -31.13 -13.50 43.55
C ALA A 379 -30.56 -14.08 44.86
N ALA A 380 -31.21 -15.09 45.44
CA ALA A 380 -30.71 -15.78 46.63
C ALA A 380 -29.34 -16.46 46.38
N ALA A 381 -29.10 -16.98 45.18
CA ALA A 381 -27.80 -17.56 44.82
C ALA A 381 -26.70 -16.50 44.70
N LEU A 382 -27.01 -15.32 44.15
CA LEU A 382 -26.08 -14.18 44.09
C LEU A 382 -25.75 -13.65 45.49
N ILE A 383 -26.75 -13.47 46.36
CA ILE A 383 -26.54 -13.06 47.75
C ILE A 383 -25.59 -14.04 48.46
N ARG A 384 -25.85 -15.34 48.37
CA ARG A 384 -24.96 -16.37 48.95
C ARG A 384 -23.55 -16.32 48.38
N LYS A 385 -23.39 -15.98 47.11
CA LYS A 385 -22.07 -15.82 46.46
C LYS A 385 -21.35 -14.60 47.02
N ASN A 386 -22.05 -13.48 47.16
CA ASN A 386 -21.50 -12.22 47.67
C ASN A 386 -21.05 -12.34 49.13
N GLN A 387 -21.82 -13.06 49.96
CA GLN A 387 -21.55 -13.28 51.39
C GLN A 387 -20.59 -14.43 51.67
N LYS A 388 -20.16 -15.19 50.65
CA LYS A 388 -19.27 -16.33 50.86
C LYS A 388 -17.85 -15.84 51.20
N ALA A 389 -17.39 -16.16 52.41
CA ALA A 389 -16.01 -15.91 52.81
C ALA A 389 -15.00 -16.65 51.90
N GLY A 390 -14.05 -15.93 51.32
CA GLY A 390 -13.03 -16.46 50.42
C GLY A 390 -11.95 -15.43 50.07
N ALA A 391 -10.86 -15.88 49.41
CA ALA A 391 -9.70 -15.05 49.08
C ALA A 391 -9.96 -13.96 48.01
N LYS A 392 -11.09 -14.04 47.28
CA LYS A 392 -11.58 -12.97 46.40
C LYS A 392 -12.96 -12.53 46.88
N PRO A 393 -13.23 -11.22 46.99
CA PRO A 393 -14.56 -10.74 47.36
C PRO A 393 -15.59 -11.23 46.33
N GLY A 394 -16.71 -11.79 46.79
CA GLY A 394 -17.78 -12.27 45.93
C GLY A 394 -18.56 -11.16 45.24
N PHE A 395 -18.40 -9.93 45.73
CA PHE A 395 -19.02 -8.70 45.24
C PHE A 395 -17.95 -7.61 45.09
N ASP A 396 -17.78 -7.12 43.86
CA ASP A 396 -16.82 -6.07 43.50
C ASP A 396 -17.54 -4.94 42.74
N PRO A 397 -17.87 -3.82 43.41
CA PRO A 397 -18.53 -2.68 42.79
C PRO A 397 -17.76 -2.04 41.63
N ALA A 398 -16.43 -2.17 41.61
CA ALA A 398 -15.61 -1.57 40.56
C ALA A 398 -15.84 -2.24 39.20
N LEU A 399 -16.19 -3.54 39.17
CA LEU A 399 -16.52 -4.25 37.93
C LEU A 399 -17.76 -3.68 37.24
N ALA A 400 -18.79 -3.31 38.00
CA ALA A 400 -19.99 -2.70 37.44
C ALA A 400 -19.73 -1.27 36.97
N HIS A 401 -18.94 -0.50 37.72
CA HIS A 401 -18.52 0.84 37.29
C HIS A 401 -17.72 0.80 35.98
N GLN A 402 -16.76 -0.13 35.87
CA GLN A 402 -16.01 -0.35 34.63
C GLN A 402 -16.93 -0.77 33.47
N TYR A 403 -17.87 -1.68 33.75
CA TYR A 403 -18.84 -2.12 32.75
C TYR A 403 -19.71 -0.98 32.21
N ILE A 404 -20.13 -0.04 33.07
CA ILE A 404 -20.88 1.15 32.67
C ILE A 404 -20.04 2.01 31.71
N LEU A 405 -18.79 2.31 32.07
CA LEU A 405 -17.90 3.13 31.22
C LEU A 405 -17.60 2.49 29.86
N GLU A 406 -17.49 1.16 29.83
CA GLU A 406 -17.14 0.42 28.60
C GLU A 406 -18.34 0.14 27.69
N ASN A 407 -19.56 0.06 28.24
CA ASN A 407 -20.72 -0.46 27.50
C ASN A 407 -21.92 0.48 27.45
N ALA A 408 -22.07 1.44 28.37
CA ALA A 408 -23.20 2.36 28.32
C ALA A 408 -22.95 3.51 27.33
N PRO A 409 -23.99 4.02 26.64
CA PRO A 409 -23.86 5.22 25.81
C PRO A 409 -23.30 6.39 26.61
N ALA A 410 -22.35 7.13 26.04
CA ALA A 410 -21.60 8.18 26.73
C ALA A 410 -22.50 9.18 27.50
N GLN A 411 -23.63 9.58 26.89
CA GLN A 411 -24.59 10.51 27.49
C GLN A 411 -25.27 10.01 28.78
N TYR A 412 -25.23 8.71 29.07
CA TYR A 412 -25.85 8.11 30.26
C TYR A 412 -24.83 7.56 31.26
N GLN A 413 -23.53 7.61 30.95
CA GLN A 413 -22.50 6.99 31.79
C GLN A 413 -22.47 7.60 33.20
N ASP A 414 -22.50 8.93 33.31
CA ASP A 414 -22.46 9.64 34.59
C ASP A 414 -23.70 9.32 35.45
N ASP A 415 -24.88 9.33 34.84
CA ASP A 415 -26.14 9.03 35.54
C ASP A 415 -26.17 7.57 36.04
N TYR A 416 -25.75 6.61 35.20
CA TYR A 416 -25.71 5.20 35.60
C TYR A 416 -24.62 4.91 36.63
N ALA A 417 -23.46 5.57 36.52
CA ALA A 417 -22.40 5.46 37.51
C ALA A 417 -22.85 6.01 38.86
N ARG A 418 -23.58 7.13 38.86
CA ARG A 418 -24.17 7.71 40.07
C ARG A 418 -25.25 6.79 40.66
N LEU A 419 -26.19 6.32 39.86
CA LEU A 419 -27.21 5.35 40.28
C LEU A 419 -26.57 4.13 40.95
N TRP A 420 -25.50 3.59 40.36
CA TRP A 420 -24.77 2.47 40.92
C TRP A 420 -24.07 2.81 42.24
N THR A 421 -23.43 3.99 42.32
CA THR A 421 -22.74 4.45 43.54
C THR A 421 -23.72 4.63 44.69
N ASP A 422 -24.84 5.30 44.44
CA ASP A 422 -25.89 5.53 45.44
C ASP A 422 -26.45 4.20 45.97
N PHE A 423 -26.70 3.22 45.08
CA PHE A 423 -27.11 1.88 45.49
C PHE A 423 -26.04 1.15 46.33
N VAL A 424 -24.77 1.21 45.92
CA VAL A 424 -23.66 0.53 46.62
C VAL A 424 -23.49 1.10 48.03
N ASP A 425 -23.53 2.42 48.18
CA ASP A 425 -23.39 3.10 49.47
C ASP A 425 -24.44 2.62 50.48
N GLU A 426 -25.67 2.37 50.03
CA GLU A 426 -26.74 1.87 50.88
C GLU A 426 -26.73 0.34 51.04
N ALA A 427 -26.44 -0.40 49.97
CA ALA A 427 -26.66 -1.85 49.90
C ALA A 427 -25.44 -2.70 50.30
N GLN A 428 -24.22 -2.18 50.16
CA GLN A 428 -23.00 -2.99 50.22
C GLN A 428 -22.84 -3.73 51.55
N HIS A 429 -23.06 -3.02 52.67
CA HIS A 429 -22.92 -3.59 54.00
C HIS A 429 -23.86 -4.79 54.21
N LEU A 430 -25.05 -4.76 53.62
CA LEU A 430 -26.05 -5.81 53.72
C LEU A 430 -25.76 -6.98 52.78
N LEU A 431 -25.33 -6.68 51.54
CA LEU A 431 -24.99 -7.66 50.51
C LEU A 431 -23.73 -8.47 50.87
N GLN A 432 -22.85 -7.93 51.71
CA GLN A 432 -21.63 -8.60 52.17
C GLN A 432 -21.71 -9.10 53.63
N SER A 433 -22.80 -8.83 54.36
CA SER A 433 -22.97 -9.25 55.75
C SER A 433 -23.08 -10.77 55.88
N ASP A 434 -22.42 -11.33 56.91
CA ASP A 434 -22.47 -12.73 57.31
C ASP A 434 -23.47 -13.01 58.45
N SER A 435 -24.30 -12.01 58.81
CA SER A 435 -25.26 -12.15 59.92
C SER A 435 -26.42 -13.10 59.61
N VAL A 436 -27.03 -13.67 60.65
CA VAL A 436 -28.08 -14.71 60.53
C VAL A 436 -29.32 -14.23 59.77
N PHE A 437 -29.63 -12.92 59.79
CA PHE A 437 -30.76 -12.32 59.07
C PHE A 437 -30.36 -11.64 57.75
N ALA A 438 -29.06 -11.46 57.48
CA ALA A 438 -28.57 -10.74 56.31
C ALA A 438 -29.05 -11.30 54.97
N GLN A 439 -29.29 -12.61 54.86
CA GLN A 439 -29.81 -13.19 53.60
C GLN A 439 -31.26 -12.77 53.30
N ALA A 440 -32.11 -12.74 54.32
CA ALA A 440 -33.51 -12.34 54.18
C ALA A 440 -33.62 -10.83 53.92
N ASP A 441 -32.82 -10.05 54.64
CA ASP A 441 -32.79 -8.59 54.51
C ASP A 441 -32.18 -8.16 53.16
N ALA A 442 -31.09 -8.80 52.73
CA ALA A 442 -30.53 -8.59 51.39
C ALA A 442 -31.53 -8.96 50.29
N LEU A 443 -32.27 -10.06 50.45
CA LEU A 443 -33.29 -10.45 49.47
C LEU A 443 -34.47 -9.46 49.45
N ALA A 444 -34.87 -8.93 50.60
CA ALA A 444 -35.89 -7.88 50.69
C ALA A 444 -35.43 -6.59 50.02
N LEU A 445 -34.16 -6.19 50.22
CA LEU A 445 -33.55 -5.06 49.54
C LEU A 445 -33.55 -5.27 48.01
N LEU A 446 -33.11 -6.44 47.53
CA LEU A 446 -33.12 -6.73 46.09
C LEU A 446 -34.53 -6.75 45.49
N ARG A 447 -35.57 -7.12 46.24
CA ARG A 447 -36.96 -7.02 45.76
C ARG A 447 -37.47 -5.58 45.70
N ARG A 448 -36.88 -4.67 46.47
CA ARG A 448 -37.23 -3.24 46.52
C ARG A 448 -36.53 -2.48 45.40
N GLU A 449 -35.23 -2.68 45.26
CA GLU A 449 -34.35 -1.89 44.41
C GLU A 449 -33.99 -2.57 43.08
N CYS A 450 -34.20 -3.89 42.94
CA CYS A 450 -33.86 -4.63 41.73
C CYS A 450 -35.10 -5.33 41.14
N ASN A 451 -34.99 -5.69 39.87
CA ASN A 451 -36.01 -6.42 39.13
C ASN A 451 -35.92 -7.93 39.42
N VAL A 452 -36.54 -8.34 40.53
CA VAL A 452 -36.64 -9.74 40.95
C VAL A 452 -38.07 -10.24 40.72
N LYS A 453 -38.20 -11.27 39.87
CA LYS A 453 -39.45 -11.95 39.60
C LYS A 453 -39.92 -12.67 40.87
N GLN A 454 -41.05 -12.20 41.40
CA GLN A 454 -41.78 -12.80 42.53
C GLN A 454 -42.44 -14.12 42.14
#